data_AF-A0A2V8WZ12-F1
#
_entry.id   AF-A0A2V8WZ12-F1
#
_cell.length_a   1.000
_cell.length_b   1.000
_cell.length_c   1.000
_cell.angle_alpha   90.00
_cell.angle_beta   90.00
_cell.angle_gamma   90.00
#
_symmetry.space_group_name_H-M   'P 1'
#
loop_
_entity.id
_entity.type
_entity.pdbx_description
1 polymer ?
#
loop_
_entity_poly.entity_id
_entity_poly.type
_entity_poly.pdbx_seq_one_letter_code
_entity_poly.pdbx_strand_id
1 'polypeptide(L)'
;MPRVITSISLVIALLLIPLADKAQQPSTDSKSQSRVPVQPATPKQEPAQQSDQTIKTVVNLVDVLFTVLNRRNKLVPELDKGDFKIFDEGKPQEIRYFSRQTDLPLRIGMLMDTSNSIRERIKFEQDASVNFLFSVLRRNKDE
;
A
#
# COMPACT_ATOMS: atom_id res chain seq x y z
N MET A 1 33.51 -18.66 1.98
CA MET A 1 33.53 -17.58 2.99
C MET A 1 32.26 -16.74 2.86
N PRO A 2 31.17 -17.08 3.56
CA PRO A 2 29.97 -16.24 3.58
C PRO A 2 30.07 -15.18 4.69
N ARG A 3 29.79 -13.91 4.37
CA ARG A 3 29.73 -12.80 5.32
C ARG A 3 28.28 -12.56 5.74
N VAL A 4 28.05 -12.55 7.04
CA VAL A 4 26.76 -12.49 7.74
C VAL A 4 26.34 -11.02 7.91
N ILE A 5 25.08 -10.72 7.62
CA ILE A 5 24.45 -9.40 7.83
C ILE A 5 23.88 -9.36 9.25
N THR A 6 24.31 -8.39 10.05
CA THR A 6 23.88 -8.14 11.43
C THR A 6 22.51 -7.44 11.46
N SER A 7 21.52 -8.11 12.05
CA SER A 7 20.22 -7.53 12.42
C SER A 7 20.23 -7.14 13.90
N ILE A 8 19.91 -5.88 14.20
CA ILE A 8 19.76 -5.38 15.58
C ILE A 8 18.32 -5.67 16.02
N SER A 9 18.14 -6.71 16.83
CA SER A 9 16.90 -6.97 17.56
C SER A 9 17.01 -6.32 18.94
N LEU A 10 16.15 -5.34 19.22
CA LEU A 10 16.00 -4.77 20.56
C LEU A 10 14.99 -5.62 21.35
N VAL A 11 15.51 -6.37 22.31
CA VAL A 11 14.76 -7.14 23.31
C VAL A 11 14.54 -6.25 24.53
N ILE A 12 13.29 -6.10 24.96
CA ILE A 12 12.97 -5.60 26.30
C ILE A 12 12.27 -6.76 27.03
N ALA A 13 12.90 -7.22 28.11
CA ALA A 13 12.44 -8.29 28.96
C ALA A 13 12.20 -7.77 30.40
N LEU A 14 11.32 -8.51 31.08
CA LEU A 14 11.10 -8.64 32.54
C LEU A 14 10.21 -7.60 33.26
N LEU A 15 9.12 -8.10 33.88
CA LEU A 15 9.20 -8.49 35.30
C LEU A 15 8.09 -9.49 35.71
N LEU A 16 8.50 -10.50 36.50
CA LEU A 16 7.75 -11.60 37.13
C LEU A 16 7.79 -11.41 38.65
N ILE A 17 6.72 -11.78 39.39
CA ILE A 17 6.83 -12.37 40.75
C ILE A 17 5.78 -13.51 40.93
N PRO A 18 6.14 -14.68 41.51
CA PRO A 18 5.31 -15.88 41.71
C PRO A 18 5.00 -16.20 43.21
N LEU A 19 4.48 -17.42 43.48
CA LEU A 19 4.25 -18.21 44.75
C LEU A 19 2.75 -18.40 45.11
N ALA A 20 2.24 -19.57 45.56
CA ALA A 20 2.73 -20.92 45.92
C ALA A 20 1.50 -21.87 45.87
N ASP A 21 1.53 -23.06 45.26
CA ASP A 21 1.93 -24.40 45.76
C ASP A 21 1.17 -24.92 47.01
N LYS A 22 0.30 -25.94 46.84
CA LYS A 22 0.14 -27.09 47.77
C LYS A 22 -0.80 -28.21 47.24
N ALA A 23 -0.18 -29.37 46.96
CA ALA A 23 -0.58 -30.76 47.27
C ALA A 23 -1.91 -31.39 46.79
N GLN A 24 -1.75 -32.40 45.92
CA GLN A 24 -2.27 -33.78 45.97
C GLN A 24 -3.23 -34.19 47.13
N GLN A 25 -4.37 -34.82 46.82
CA GLN A 25 -4.57 -36.29 46.90
C GLN A 25 -6.02 -36.74 46.55
N PRO A 26 -6.22 -38.02 46.16
CA PRO A 26 -7.45 -38.56 45.58
C PRO A 26 -8.37 -39.21 46.61
N SER A 27 -9.67 -39.32 46.32
CA SER A 27 -10.51 -40.39 46.88
C SER A 27 -11.72 -40.69 46.01
N THR A 28 -12.02 -41.97 46.00
CA THR A 28 -13.06 -42.71 45.30
C THR A 28 -14.47 -42.52 45.87
N ASP A 29 -15.43 -42.83 45.00
CA ASP A 29 -16.65 -43.60 45.26
C ASP A 29 -17.99 -42.88 45.54
N SER A 30 -18.99 -43.51 44.91
CA SER A 30 -20.39 -43.65 45.29
C SER A 30 -21.42 -42.73 44.64
N LYS A 31 -21.99 -43.33 43.58
CA LYS A 31 -23.36 -43.19 43.07
C LYS A 31 -24.37 -42.79 44.16
N SER A 32 -25.29 -41.88 43.82
CA SER A 32 -26.72 -42.14 43.98
C SER A 32 -27.54 -41.29 43.01
N GLN A 33 -28.23 -41.99 42.13
CA GLN A 33 -29.22 -41.48 41.20
C GLN A 33 -30.45 -41.02 41.97
N SER A 34 -31.07 -39.93 41.54
CA SER A 34 -32.52 -39.81 41.61
C SER A 34 -33.06 -39.22 40.31
N ARG A 35 -33.96 -40.00 39.75
CA ARG A 35 -34.54 -39.98 38.42
C ARG A 35 -35.60 -38.88 38.35
N VAL A 36 -35.60 -38.07 37.29
CA VAL A 36 -36.76 -37.26 36.90
C VAL A 36 -37.13 -37.65 35.45
N PRO A 37 -38.42 -37.77 35.10
CA PRO A 37 -38.90 -38.59 33.99
C PRO A 37 -38.56 -38.05 32.60
N VAL A 38 -38.43 -38.98 31.66
CA VAL A 38 -38.23 -38.78 30.22
C VAL A 38 -39.39 -37.97 29.62
N GLN A 39 -39.07 -36.81 29.07
CA GLN A 39 -39.90 -36.08 28.11
C GLN A 39 -39.36 -36.43 26.70
N PRO A 40 -40.18 -36.82 25.71
CA PRO A 40 -39.68 -37.11 24.37
C PRO A 40 -39.15 -35.82 23.72
N ALA A 41 -37.85 -35.59 23.80
CA ALA A 41 -37.19 -34.54 23.04
C ALA A 41 -37.07 -35.03 21.59
N THR A 42 -37.88 -34.46 20.71
CA THR A 42 -37.61 -34.42 19.27
C THR A 42 -36.14 -34.03 19.06
N PRO A 43 -35.36 -34.69 18.19
CA PRO A 43 -33.99 -34.28 17.92
C PRO A 43 -34.04 -32.86 17.37
N LYS A 44 -33.66 -31.88 18.21
CA LYS A 44 -33.43 -30.52 17.75
C LYS A 44 -32.17 -30.60 16.91
N GLN A 45 -32.33 -30.63 15.59
CA GLN A 45 -31.25 -30.39 14.65
C GLN A 45 -30.61 -29.06 15.05
N GLU A 46 -29.40 -29.16 15.60
CA GLU A 46 -28.50 -28.04 15.76
C GLU A 46 -28.29 -27.44 14.37
N PRO A 47 -28.53 -26.13 14.16
CA PRO A 47 -28.22 -25.50 12.90
C PRO A 47 -26.74 -25.75 12.66
N ALA A 48 -26.40 -26.44 11.57
CA ALA A 48 -25.02 -26.57 11.14
C ALA A 48 -24.43 -25.15 11.14
N GLN A 49 -23.46 -24.90 12.03
CA GLN A 49 -22.67 -23.69 12.01
C GLN A 49 -22.01 -23.67 10.64
N GLN A 50 -22.61 -22.91 9.73
CA GLN A 50 -22.08 -22.64 8.42
C GLN A 50 -20.83 -21.81 8.68
N SER A 51 -19.70 -22.52 8.79
CA SER A 51 -18.39 -21.92 8.92
C SER A 51 -18.28 -20.88 7.83
N ASP A 52 -18.08 -19.64 8.22
CA ASP A 52 -17.97 -18.48 7.35
C ASP A 52 -16.66 -18.61 6.55
N GLN A 53 -16.66 -19.49 5.54
CA GLN A 53 -15.48 -19.78 4.72
C GLN A 53 -15.28 -18.60 3.77
N THR A 54 -14.58 -17.58 4.24
CA THR A 54 -14.18 -16.44 3.40
C THR A 54 -13.19 -16.93 2.35
N ILE A 55 -13.62 -16.95 1.08
CA ILE A 55 -12.73 -17.22 -0.04
C ILE A 55 -11.79 -16.01 -0.20
N LYS A 56 -10.48 -16.26 -0.08
CA LYS A 56 -9.43 -15.27 -0.33
C LYS A 56 -8.76 -15.60 -1.65
N THR A 57 -8.74 -14.65 -2.58
CA THR A 57 -8.08 -14.79 -3.88
C THR A 57 -6.98 -13.74 -4.00
N VAL A 58 -5.82 -14.15 -4.50
CA VAL A 58 -4.70 -13.25 -4.81
C VAL A 58 -4.98 -12.62 -6.17
N VAL A 59 -5.04 -11.30 -6.23
CA VAL A 59 -5.18 -10.54 -7.48
C VAL A 59 -3.89 -9.80 -7.79
N ASN A 60 -3.47 -9.80 -9.05
CA ASN A 60 -2.32 -9.02 -9.51
C ASN A 60 -2.80 -7.62 -9.91
N LEU A 61 -2.33 -6.61 -9.18
CA LEU A 61 -2.52 -5.22 -9.57
C LEU A 61 -1.37 -4.81 -10.48
N VAL A 62 -1.68 -4.20 -11.62
CA VAL A 62 -0.69 -3.74 -12.60
C VAL A 62 -0.86 -2.24 -12.83
N ASP A 63 0.25 -1.52 -12.74
CA ASP A 63 0.28 -0.08 -13.02
C ASP A 63 0.41 0.17 -14.52
N VAL A 64 -0.49 1.00 -15.07
CA VAL A 64 -0.49 1.38 -16.48
C VAL A 64 -0.25 2.88 -16.57
N LEU A 65 0.89 3.28 -17.12
CA LEU A 65 1.23 4.67 -17.39
C LEU A 65 0.83 5.03 -18.82
N PHE A 66 0.10 6.14 -18.98
CA PHE A 66 -0.32 6.61 -20.29
C PHE A 66 -0.33 8.14 -20.34
N THR A 67 -0.41 8.70 -21.55
CA THR A 67 -0.51 10.14 -21.79
C THR A 67 -1.60 10.39 -22.82
N VAL A 68 -2.47 11.37 -22.56
CA VAL A 68 -3.55 11.74 -23.48
C VAL A 68 -3.23 13.08 -24.14
N LEU A 69 -3.26 13.07 -25.46
CA LEU A 69 -3.06 14.25 -26.30
C LEU A 69 -4.35 14.57 -27.07
N ASN A 70 -4.64 15.85 -27.24
CA ASN A 70 -5.67 16.28 -28.17
C ASN A 70 -5.17 16.31 -29.61
N ARG A 71 -6.06 16.64 -30.56
CA ARG A 71 -5.73 16.75 -32.01
C ARG A 71 -4.65 17.79 -32.34
N ARG A 72 -4.31 18.68 -31.40
CA ARG A 72 -3.26 19.70 -31.54
C ARG A 72 -2.00 19.34 -30.77
N ASN A 73 -1.83 18.06 -30.40
CA ASN A 73 -0.71 17.53 -29.63
C ASN A 73 -0.51 18.19 -28.25
N LYS A 74 -1.57 18.76 -27.66
CA LYS A 74 -1.52 19.29 -26.30
C LYS A 74 -2.01 18.25 -25.30
N LEU A 75 -1.37 18.20 -24.13
CA LEU A 75 -1.78 17.36 -23.00
C LEU A 75 -3.22 17.69 -22.59
N VAL A 76 -3.98 16.65 -22.24
CA VAL A 76 -5.34 16.77 -21.70
C VAL A 76 -5.35 16.30 -20.24
N PRO A 77 -5.04 17.18 -19.28
CA PRO A 77 -4.89 16.83 -17.88
C PRO A 77 -6.20 16.86 -17.10
N GLU A 78 -7.37 16.91 -17.75
CA GLU A 78 -8.69 17.09 -17.10
C GLU A 78 -9.59 15.84 -17.14
N LEU A 79 -9.11 14.71 -17.69
CA LEU A 79 -9.84 13.42 -17.78
C LEU A 79 -9.85 12.62 -16.47
N ASP A 80 -11.00 12.27 -15.94
CA ASP A 80 -11.11 11.51 -14.69
C ASP A 80 -11.17 10.00 -14.93
N LYS A 81 -11.11 9.22 -13.84
CA LYS A 81 -11.19 7.74 -13.87
C LYS A 81 -12.34 7.21 -14.75
N GLY A 82 -13.48 7.90 -14.74
CA GLY A 82 -14.68 7.51 -15.49
C GLY A 82 -14.56 7.63 -17.01
N ASP A 83 -13.58 8.38 -17.50
CA ASP A 83 -13.34 8.57 -18.94
C ASP A 83 -12.54 7.40 -19.56
N PHE A 84 -12.11 6.44 -18.74
CA PHE A 84 -11.27 5.32 -19.14
C PHE A 84 -11.98 3.98 -18.97
N LYS A 85 -11.73 3.08 -19.93
CA LYS A 85 -12.08 1.67 -19.83
C LYS A 85 -10.83 0.86 -20.15
N ILE A 86 -10.46 -0.04 -19.24
CA ILE A 86 -9.34 -0.96 -19.44
C ILE A 86 -9.93 -2.31 -19.82
N PHE A 87 -9.33 -2.94 -20.83
CA PHE A 87 -9.66 -4.29 -21.25
C PHE A 87 -8.38 -5.12 -21.24
N ASP A 88 -8.49 -6.34 -20.71
CA ASP A 88 -7.43 -7.35 -20.79
C ASP A 88 -8.01 -8.56 -21.52
N GLU A 89 -7.38 -8.95 -22.64
CA GLU A 89 -7.89 -9.96 -23.57
C GLU A 89 -9.38 -9.76 -23.94
N GLY A 90 -9.81 -8.50 -24.10
CA GLY A 90 -11.19 -8.14 -24.41
C GLY A 90 -12.16 -8.17 -23.22
N LYS A 91 -11.71 -8.55 -22.02
CA LYS A 91 -12.52 -8.52 -20.79
C LYS A 91 -12.34 -7.18 -20.06
N PRO A 92 -13.42 -6.49 -19.65
CA PRO A 92 -13.32 -5.25 -18.90
C PRO A 92 -12.62 -5.46 -17.56
N GLN A 93 -11.71 -4.56 -17.20
CA GLN A 93 -10.99 -4.57 -15.94
C GLN A 93 -11.37 -3.38 -15.06
N GLU A 94 -11.46 -3.62 -13.76
CA GLU A 94 -11.73 -2.56 -12.78
C GLU A 94 -10.47 -1.72 -12.55
N ILE A 95 -10.60 -0.40 -12.72
CA ILE A 95 -9.55 0.54 -12.31
C ILE A 95 -9.64 0.68 -10.78
N ARG A 96 -8.71 0.09 -10.04
CA ARG A 96 -8.69 0.19 -8.56
C ARG A 96 -8.17 1.55 -8.08
N TYR A 97 -7.08 2.01 -8.68
CA TYR A 97 -6.43 3.27 -8.35
C TYR A 97 -6.27 4.10 -9.62
N PHE A 98 -6.52 5.40 -9.52
CA PHE A 98 -6.31 6.36 -10.59
C PHE A 98 -5.62 7.57 -10.00
N SER A 99 -4.47 7.93 -10.56
CA SER A 99 -3.70 9.08 -10.11
C SER A 99 -3.17 9.84 -11.31
N ARG A 100 -3.29 11.16 -11.25
CA ARG A 100 -2.70 12.07 -12.23
C ARG A 100 -1.28 12.34 -11.77
N GLN A 101 -0.29 11.89 -12.53
CA GLN A 101 1.13 12.15 -12.24
C GLN A 101 1.51 13.59 -12.66
N THR A 102 0.71 14.59 -12.29
CA THR A 102 0.90 16.01 -12.65
C THR A 102 1.71 16.79 -11.60
N ASP A 103 1.82 16.27 -10.39
CA ASP A 103 2.38 16.98 -9.22
C ASP A 103 3.72 16.41 -8.74
N LEU A 104 4.45 15.71 -9.60
CA LEU A 104 5.80 15.26 -9.24
C LEU A 104 6.74 16.47 -9.14
N PRO A 105 7.62 16.54 -8.13
CA PRO A 105 8.61 17.61 -8.01
C PRO A 105 9.52 17.61 -9.24
N LEU A 106 9.61 18.77 -9.90
CA LEU A 106 10.48 18.93 -11.05
C LEU A 106 11.95 19.00 -10.60
N ARG A 107 12.82 18.19 -11.22
CA ARG A 107 14.27 18.25 -11.00
C ARG A 107 14.96 18.76 -12.25
N ILE A 108 15.69 19.86 -12.13
CA ILE A 108 16.37 20.52 -13.26
C ILE A 108 17.88 20.44 -13.04
N GLY A 109 18.59 19.88 -14.02
CA GLY A 109 20.03 20.04 -14.15
C GLY A 109 20.31 21.11 -15.20
N MET A 110 21.12 22.12 -14.88
CA MET A 110 21.45 23.20 -15.79
C MET A 110 22.96 23.23 -16.05
N LEU A 111 23.34 23.23 -17.32
CA LEU A 111 24.72 23.36 -17.77
C LEU A 111 24.81 24.66 -18.58
N MET A 112 25.80 25.48 -18.28
CA MET A 112 26.06 26.75 -18.97
C MET A 112 27.42 26.67 -19.63
N ASP A 113 27.51 27.08 -20.89
CA ASP A 113 28.79 27.17 -21.56
C ASP A 113 29.53 28.44 -21.07
N THR A 114 30.81 28.31 -20.77
CA THR A 114 31.70 29.41 -20.39
C THR A 114 32.88 29.55 -21.34
N SER A 115 32.79 28.93 -22.52
CA SER A 115 33.81 29.01 -23.56
C SER A 115 33.97 30.44 -24.10
N ASN A 116 35.14 30.72 -24.68
CA ASN A 116 35.46 32.05 -25.21
C ASN A 116 34.49 32.52 -26.31
N SER A 117 33.86 31.62 -27.07
CA SER A 117 32.91 31.97 -28.12
C SER A 117 31.63 32.63 -27.62
N ILE A 118 31.28 32.41 -26.35
CA ILE A 118 30.06 32.97 -25.76
C ILE A 118 30.35 34.17 -24.85
N ARG A 119 31.63 34.55 -24.69
CA ARG A 119 32.07 35.58 -23.75
C ARG A 119 31.36 36.93 -23.89
N GLU A 120 31.08 37.37 -25.12
CA GLU A 120 30.33 38.61 -25.37
C GLU A 120 28.84 38.51 -25.03
N ARG A 121 28.31 37.28 -24.93
CA ARG A 121 26.90 36.96 -24.71
C ARG A 121 26.61 36.26 -23.37
N ILE A 122 27.63 36.03 -22.53
CA ILE A 122 27.47 35.35 -21.23
C ILE A 122 26.38 35.99 -20.37
N LYS A 123 26.27 37.32 -20.36
CA LYS A 123 25.20 38.00 -19.62
C LYS A 123 23.82 37.63 -20.14
N PHE A 124 23.65 37.63 -21.46
CA PHE A 124 22.40 37.22 -22.10
C PHE A 124 22.08 35.74 -21.82
N GLU A 125 23.08 34.85 -21.85
CA GLU A 125 22.89 33.43 -21.54
C GLU A 125 22.52 33.20 -20.07
N GLN A 126 23.12 33.95 -19.14
CA GLN A 126 22.71 33.96 -17.73
C GLN A 126 21.27 34.46 -17.58
N ASP A 127 20.94 35.61 -18.17
CA ASP A 127 19.58 36.19 -18.08
C ASP A 127 18.53 35.24 -18.67
N ALA A 128 18.83 34.62 -19.81
CA ALA A 128 17.96 33.62 -20.44
C ALA A 128 17.77 32.39 -19.55
N SER A 129 18.85 31.92 -18.91
CA SER A 129 18.79 30.79 -18.00
C SER A 129 18.00 31.07 -16.72
N VAL A 130 18.17 32.26 -16.14
CA VAL A 130 17.40 32.74 -14.99
C VAL A 130 15.92 32.84 -15.36
N ASN A 131 15.60 33.45 -16.50
CA ASN A 131 14.23 33.55 -17.00
C ASN A 131 13.62 32.16 -17.26
N PHE A 132 14.38 31.24 -17.85
CA PHE A 132 13.94 29.86 -18.06
C PHE A 132 13.60 29.19 -16.73
N LEU A 133 14.50 29.26 -15.75
CA LEU A 133 14.29 28.68 -14.42
C LEU A 133 13.00 29.21 -13.78
N PHE A 134 12.78 30.53 -13.80
CA PHE A 134 11.56 31.12 -13.25
C PHE A 134 10.29 30.81 -14.05
N SER A 135 10.41 30.56 -15.36
CA SER A 135 9.27 30.19 -16.21
C SER A 135 8.81 28.75 -16.01
N VAL A 136 9.73 27.87 -15.60
CA VAL A 136 9.51 26.43 -15.52
C VAL A 136 9.24 25.97 -14.08
N LEU A 137 9.88 26.58 -13.08
CA LEU A 137 9.65 26.25 -11.68
C LEU A 137 8.23 26.67 -11.23
N ARG A 138 7.50 25.73 -10.63
CA ARG A 138 6.22 26.00 -9.98
C ARG A 138 6.48 26.30 -8.50
N ARG A 139 6.18 27.54 -8.10
CA ARG A 139 6.28 27.96 -6.68
C ARG A 139 5.45 27.04 -5.79
N ASN A 140 6.01 26.70 -4.64
CA ASN A 140 5.50 25.78 -3.61
C ASN A 140 5.32 24.32 -4.03
N LYS A 141 5.81 23.91 -5.21
CA LYS A 141 5.72 22.52 -5.71
C LYS A 141 7.07 21.89 -6.07
N ASP A 142 8.00 22.69 -6.57
CA ASP A 142 9.30 22.22 -7.08
C ASP A 142 10.49 22.66 -6.19
N GLU A 143 10.21 23.24 -5.01
CA GLU A 143 11.18 23.74 -4.03
C GLU A 143 11.37 22.82 -2.81
#